data_AF-A0A4D4JP77-F1
#
_entry.id   AF-A0A4D4JP77-F1
#
_cell.length_a   1.000
_cell.length_b   1.000
_cell.length_c   1.000
_cell.angle_alpha   90.00
_cell.angle_beta   90.00
_cell.angle_gamma   90.00
#
_symmetry.space_group_name_H-M   'P 1'
#
loop_
_entity.id
_entity.type
_entity.pdbx_description
1 polymer ?
#
loop_
_entity_poly.entity_id
_entity_poly.type
_entity_poly.pdbx_seq_one_letter_code
_entity_poly.pdbx_strand_id
1 'polypeptide(L)'
;MKDLNASSSTWADTLPSQWGPELAETQSEVEVPLNRLQQGPAPQPPGPVASVGAAAERLTLWGWMREGLRAGLFLPPRTGVAAPTPWQLLVLSLVSAGLLVAASRLDVVGPAQFNLRGWLAPMWSGLVLLWLAWWAMAPAQRAAASPSALASAGVPPPTGGLAAWYVLTAWAPLAPLLVLYALMATAVHRPGLWDGTVAAIVFWVAYGVLTLWMLATLVVVSARFIQSRWRTAAFSVAMAAVIGVGMWQFQDQPWEPDVQALADASAETAAAADEAQAPEPVPLALTQAMFEEQQTLWQQQVDALAPERPGVVDVYGLVFAPYADENVFRRESTMVSSLLEERFDAQGRVLHLLNHAETADTHAWATPENLKRAITALAARMDREHDLLVVYLTSHGARDHALAASHWPLQVAPATPEMLRAALDAAGIRNRVIAVSACYSGGWIEPLATDSTLIMTAADATHTSYGCGRLSELTFFGRAVFHEQLRQTHSFTEAFAKAVPLIQQREVEAGKADGFSNPQIRVGKQITPVLQALEQRLQTAQADLEASGTSVAAAPAPAGRAP
;
A
#
# COMPACT_ATOMS: atom_id res chain seq x y z
N MET A 1 31.14 -11.74 -44.12
CA MET A 1 32.57 -11.90 -43.77
C MET A 1 32.84 -11.09 -42.51
N LYS A 2 33.16 -11.80 -41.41
CA LYS A 2 34.00 -11.45 -40.23
C LYS A 2 34.00 -10.01 -39.69
N ASP A 3 34.08 -9.73 -38.38
CA ASP A 3 33.92 -10.45 -37.10
C ASP A 3 34.22 -9.41 -36.00
N LEU A 4 33.49 -9.51 -34.89
CA LEU A 4 33.95 -9.47 -33.48
C LEU A 4 34.78 -8.26 -32.96
N ASN A 5 34.32 -7.51 -31.95
CA ASN A 5 34.29 -7.85 -30.51
C ASN A 5 35.63 -8.38 -29.94
N ALA A 6 36.23 -7.62 -29.01
CA ALA A 6 36.51 -8.03 -27.62
C ALA A 6 37.83 -7.48 -27.00
N SER A 7 37.65 -6.92 -25.79
CA SER A 7 38.47 -7.07 -24.57
C SER A 7 39.97 -6.75 -24.57
N SER A 8 40.40 -5.94 -23.59
CA SER A 8 40.96 -6.50 -22.35
C SER A 8 41.39 -5.42 -21.35
N SER A 9 41.09 -5.72 -20.09
CA SER A 9 41.56 -5.09 -18.87
C SER A 9 43.06 -5.30 -18.65
N THR A 10 43.78 -4.29 -18.16
CA THR A 10 44.86 -4.46 -17.17
C THR A 10 45.03 -3.16 -16.39
N TRP A 11 44.84 -3.22 -15.08
CA TRP A 11 45.23 -2.17 -14.15
C TRP A 11 46.67 -2.44 -13.72
N ALA A 12 47.54 -1.44 -13.91
CA ALA A 12 48.91 -1.44 -13.47
C ALA A 12 49.13 -0.33 -12.43
N ASP A 13 50.06 -0.63 -11.53
CA ASP A 13 50.94 0.28 -10.79
C ASP A 13 50.49 0.89 -9.45
N THR A 14 51.04 0.25 -8.43
CA THR A 14 51.28 0.66 -7.05
C THR A 14 52.41 1.69 -6.93
N LEU A 15 52.40 2.45 -5.81
CA LEU A 15 53.53 2.88 -4.92
C LEU A 15 53.15 4.20 -4.19
N PRO A 16 53.86 4.64 -3.11
CA PRO A 16 54.65 3.91 -2.12
C PRO A 16 54.35 4.31 -0.65
N SER A 17 54.67 3.38 0.26
CA SER A 17 54.75 3.58 1.71
C SER A 17 55.94 4.46 2.11
N GLN A 18 55.67 5.48 2.91
CA GLN A 18 56.66 6.34 3.57
C GLN A 18 56.99 5.74 4.94
N TRP A 19 58.18 5.18 5.16
CA TRP A 19 58.93 5.14 6.44
C TRP A 19 60.30 4.48 6.18
N GLY A 20 61.37 5.12 6.63
CA GLY A 20 62.72 4.54 6.81
C GLY A 20 63.39 5.21 8.02
N PRO A 21 64.67 4.95 8.36
CA PRO A 21 65.55 3.87 7.90
C PRO A 21 66.22 3.04 9.04
N GLU A 22 66.61 1.81 8.70
CA GLU A 22 67.94 1.19 8.82
C GLU A 22 68.82 1.41 10.08
N LEU A 23 69.13 0.32 10.79
CA LEU A 23 70.42 0.11 11.45
C LEU A 23 70.90 -1.34 11.28
N ALA A 24 72.18 -1.41 10.94
CA ALA A 24 72.99 -2.53 10.47
C ALA A 24 73.20 -3.71 11.45
N GLU A 25 73.40 -4.86 10.82
CA GLU A 25 74.33 -5.95 11.15
C GLU A 25 75.11 -5.90 12.48
N THR A 26 74.97 -6.97 13.27
CA THR A 26 76.13 -7.71 13.81
C THR A 26 75.71 -9.15 14.09
N GLN A 27 76.33 -10.09 13.36
CA GLN A 27 76.42 -11.50 13.72
C GLN A 27 77.47 -11.65 14.82
N SER A 28 77.16 -12.44 15.85
CA SER A 28 78.19 -13.05 16.71
C SER A 28 77.65 -14.36 17.27
N GLU A 29 78.25 -15.45 16.78
CA GLU A 29 78.25 -16.81 17.31
C GLU A 29 78.39 -16.83 18.83
N VAL A 30 77.59 -17.67 19.49
CA VAL A 30 77.97 -18.30 20.75
C VAL A 30 77.73 -19.79 20.59
N GLU A 31 78.84 -20.52 20.44
CA GLU A 31 78.93 -21.98 20.46
C GLU A 31 78.45 -22.52 21.81
N VAL A 32 77.59 -23.55 21.77
CA VAL A 32 77.25 -24.38 22.92
C VAL A 32 78.04 -25.69 22.78
N PRO A 33 78.88 -26.10 23.75
CA PRO A 33 79.68 -27.30 23.63
C PRO A 33 78.84 -28.57 23.82
N LEU A 34 78.97 -29.47 22.85
CA LEU A 34 78.53 -30.86 22.88
C LEU A 34 79.20 -31.61 24.04
N ASN A 35 78.42 -32.03 25.05
CA ASN A 35 78.82 -33.06 26.00
C ASN A 35 77.98 -34.33 25.81
N ARG A 36 78.55 -35.22 24.99
CA ARG A 36 78.72 -36.67 25.19
C ARG A 36 77.77 -37.39 26.18
N LEU A 37 76.78 -38.07 25.59
CA LEU A 37 76.42 -39.48 25.80
C LEU A 37 76.46 -40.05 27.23
N GLN A 38 75.27 -40.31 27.80
CA GLN A 38 75.02 -41.56 28.51
C GLN A 38 73.80 -42.26 27.92
N GLN A 39 74.04 -43.50 27.53
CA GLN A 39 73.17 -44.41 26.80
C GLN A 39 72.20 -45.09 27.78
N GLY A 40 70.90 -44.94 27.55
CA GLY A 40 69.87 -45.87 28.03
C GLY A 40 69.29 -46.63 26.83
N PRO A 41 68.99 -47.94 26.94
CA PRO A 41 68.67 -48.76 25.77
C PRO A 41 67.25 -48.48 25.24
N ALA A 42 67.13 -48.47 23.92
CA ALA A 42 65.91 -48.75 23.16
C ALA A 42 66.25 -49.87 22.15
N PRO A 43 65.30 -50.63 21.55
CA PRO A 43 63.85 -50.37 21.48
C PRO A 43 62.94 -51.63 21.65
N GLN A 44 61.62 -51.44 21.74
CA GLN A 44 60.63 -52.04 20.82
C GLN A 44 59.24 -51.34 20.96
N PRO A 45 58.50 -51.09 19.86
CA PRO A 45 57.20 -50.42 19.87
C PRO A 45 56.07 -51.43 20.11
N PRO A 46 54.93 -51.04 20.72
CA PRO A 46 53.81 -50.65 19.85
C PRO A 46 52.85 -49.61 20.46
N GLY A 47 52.07 -49.00 19.57
CA GLY A 47 50.82 -48.32 19.91
C GLY A 47 50.86 -46.87 19.43
N PRO A 48 49.99 -46.47 18.48
CA PRO A 48 49.85 -45.06 18.18
C PRO A 48 49.44 -44.39 19.49
N VAL A 49 50.28 -43.47 19.99
CA VAL A 49 49.78 -42.42 20.87
C VAL A 49 48.75 -41.74 20.01
N ALA A 50 47.48 -42.04 20.27
CA ALA A 50 46.39 -41.23 19.77
C ALA A 50 46.72 -39.83 20.29
N SER A 51 47.32 -39.01 19.45
CA SER A 51 47.06 -37.59 19.47
C SER A 51 45.56 -37.51 19.30
N VAL A 52 44.84 -37.58 20.41
CA VAL A 52 43.52 -36.99 20.52
C VAL A 52 43.81 -35.50 20.43
N GLY A 53 44.11 -35.06 19.21
CA GLY A 53 43.73 -33.73 18.78
C GLY A 53 42.25 -33.73 19.08
N ALA A 54 41.89 -33.04 20.16
CA ALA A 54 40.52 -32.72 20.46
C ALA A 54 40.04 -31.91 19.26
N ALA A 55 39.55 -32.63 18.24
CA ALA A 55 38.83 -32.05 17.14
C ALA A 55 37.69 -31.30 17.82
N ALA A 56 37.78 -29.97 17.84
CA ALA A 56 36.74 -29.11 18.36
C ALA A 56 35.41 -29.67 17.85
N GLU A 57 34.58 -30.16 18.76
CA GLU A 57 33.41 -30.99 18.45
C GLU A 57 32.53 -30.21 17.46
N ARG A 58 32.61 -30.52 16.16
CA ARG A 58 31.91 -29.75 15.13
C ARG A 58 30.49 -30.28 15.04
N LEU A 59 29.54 -29.53 15.57
CA LEU A 59 28.12 -29.80 15.34
C LEU A 59 27.79 -29.60 13.85
N THR A 60 26.95 -30.48 13.32
CA THR A 60 26.35 -30.32 12.00
C THR A 60 25.27 -29.23 12.04
N LEU A 61 24.80 -28.76 10.86
CA LEU A 61 23.67 -27.84 10.76
C LEU A 61 22.44 -28.38 11.53
N TRP A 62 22.10 -29.65 11.29
CA TRP A 62 21.01 -30.34 12.01
C TRP A 62 21.25 -30.42 13.52
N GLY A 63 22.50 -30.62 13.93
CA GLY A 63 22.89 -30.59 15.34
C GLY A 63 22.53 -29.25 15.99
N TRP A 64 22.93 -28.14 15.38
CA TRP A 64 22.59 -26.80 15.87
C TRP A 64 21.09 -26.55 15.94
N MET A 65 20.33 -26.93 14.91
CA MET A 65 18.87 -26.81 14.89
C MET A 65 18.23 -27.57 16.05
N ARG A 66 18.63 -28.84 16.24
CA ARG A 66 18.10 -29.70 17.30
C ARG A 66 18.43 -29.18 18.69
N GLU A 67 19.66 -28.73 18.92
CA GLU A 67 20.05 -28.18 20.22
C GLU A 67 19.37 -26.82 20.49
N GLY A 68 19.11 -26.01 19.46
CA GLY A 68 18.27 -24.81 19.57
C GLY A 68 16.85 -25.13 19.99
N LEU A 69 16.16 -26.03 19.27
CA LEU A 69 14.80 -26.46 19.61
C LEU A 69 14.72 -27.12 21.00
N ARG A 70 15.75 -27.90 21.37
CA ARG A 70 15.89 -28.48 22.72
C ARG A 70 15.96 -27.37 23.77
N ALA A 71 16.73 -26.31 23.52
CA ALA A 71 16.82 -25.17 24.42
C ALA A 71 15.48 -24.41 24.54
N GLY A 72 14.66 -24.43 23.49
CA GLY A 72 13.26 -23.98 23.51
C GLY A 72 12.38 -24.70 24.52
N LEU A 73 12.68 -25.96 24.83
CA LEU A 73 12.00 -26.74 25.88
C LEU A 73 12.66 -26.59 27.26
N PHE A 74 13.48 -25.55 27.44
CA PHE A 74 14.29 -25.29 28.65
C PHE A 74 15.33 -26.36 28.99
N LEU A 75 15.50 -27.38 28.13
CA LEU A 75 16.49 -28.42 28.29
C LEU A 75 17.88 -27.87 27.96
N PRO A 76 18.94 -28.28 28.69
CA PRO A 76 20.28 -27.81 28.42
C PRO A 76 20.73 -28.27 27.01
N PRO A 77 21.15 -27.34 26.13
CA PRO A 77 21.70 -27.67 24.83
C PRO A 77 23.07 -28.35 25.01
N ARG A 78 23.34 -29.39 24.23
CA ARG A 78 24.56 -30.19 24.29
C ARG A 78 25.56 -29.69 23.27
N THR A 79 25.95 -28.42 23.38
CA THR A 79 26.81 -27.81 22.36
C THR A 79 28.31 -28.01 22.62
N GLY A 80 28.74 -28.30 23.86
CA GLY A 80 30.16 -28.38 24.19
C GLY A 80 30.91 -27.12 23.73
N VAL A 81 32.22 -27.11 23.60
CA VAL A 81 32.95 -25.89 23.14
C VAL A 81 32.73 -25.55 21.65
N ALA A 82 31.76 -26.17 20.97
CA ALA A 82 31.50 -25.99 19.55
C ALA A 82 31.08 -24.56 19.20
N ALA A 83 31.69 -23.98 18.18
CA ALA A 83 31.25 -22.74 17.56
C ALA A 83 30.78 -23.02 16.12
N PRO A 84 29.69 -22.39 15.65
CA PRO A 84 29.26 -22.53 14.28
C PRO A 84 30.30 -21.90 13.34
N THR A 85 30.58 -22.52 12.21
CA THR A 85 31.40 -21.89 11.15
C THR A 85 30.64 -20.69 10.57
N PRO A 86 31.32 -19.72 9.90
CA PRO A 86 30.62 -18.59 9.26
C PRO A 86 29.52 -19.03 8.29
N TRP A 87 29.75 -20.13 7.55
CA TRP A 87 28.74 -20.72 6.68
C TRP A 87 27.55 -21.31 7.46
N GLN A 88 27.82 -22.04 8.55
CA GLN A 88 26.75 -22.57 9.39
C GLN A 88 25.92 -21.45 10.02
N LEU A 89 26.58 -20.40 10.52
CA LEU A 89 25.92 -19.21 11.05
C LEU A 89 24.98 -18.60 10.01
N LEU A 90 25.47 -18.36 8.79
CA LEU A 90 24.67 -17.81 7.69
C LEU A 90 23.45 -18.68 7.38
N VAL A 91 23.66 -19.98 7.12
CA VAL A 91 22.59 -20.91 6.75
C VAL A 91 21.55 -21.03 7.86
N LEU A 92 21.97 -21.21 9.12
CA LEU A 92 21.05 -21.37 10.25
C LEU A 92 20.23 -20.10 10.52
N SER A 93 20.80 -18.92 10.24
CA SER A 93 20.11 -17.64 10.39
C SER A 93 19.09 -17.44 9.27
N LEU A 94 19.49 -17.70 8.02
CA LEU A 94 18.60 -17.58 6.85
C LEU A 94 17.45 -18.57 6.92
N VAL A 95 17.69 -19.81 7.36
CA VAL A 95 16.61 -20.81 7.49
C VAL A 95 15.63 -20.42 8.59
N SER A 96 16.10 -20.01 9.77
CA SER A 96 15.20 -19.56 10.85
C SER A 96 14.40 -18.32 10.43
N ALA A 97 15.06 -17.30 9.87
CA ALA A 97 14.40 -16.10 9.37
C ALA A 97 13.40 -16.42 8.25
N GLY A 98 13.75 -17.30 7.31
CA GLY A 98 12.88 -17.74 6.24
C GLY A 98 11.62 -18.47 6.73
N LEU A 99 11.74 -19.29 7.79
CA LEU A 99 10.59 -19.94 8.42
C LEU A 99 9.64 -18.93 9.07
N LEU A 100 10.18 -17.91 9.74
CA LEU A 100 9.37 -16.85 10.35
C LEU A 100 8.69 -15.96 9.31
N VAL A 101 9.41 -15.59 8.25
CA VAL A 101 8.84 -14.86 7.11
C VAL A 101 7.74 -15.69 6.44
N ALA A 102 7.97 -16.98 6.21
CA ALA A 102 6.96 -17.87 5.65
C ALA A 102 5.73 -18.02 6.58
N ALA A 103 5.94 -18.09 7.89
CA ALA A 103 4.85 -18.17 8.87
C ALA A 103 4.04 -16.87 8.93
N SER A 104 4.68 -15.71 8.85
CA SER A 104 3.99 -14.41 8.85
C SER A 104 3.06 -14.22 7.64
N ARG A 105 3.25 -14.97 6.55
CA ARG A 105 2.33 -14.99 5.41
C ARG A 105 0.94 -15.52 5.80
N LEU A 106 0.86 -16.37 6.83
CA LEU A 106 -0.40 -16.94 7.32
C LEU A 106 -1.28 -15.91 8.03
N ASP A 107 -0.73 -14.76 8.41
CA ASP A 107 -1.50 -13.68 9.06
C ASP A 107 -2.14 -12.73 8.04
N VAL A 108 -1.82 -12.88 6.75
CA VAL A 108 -2.39 -12.08 5.65
C VAL A 108 -3.38 -12.92 4.86
N VAL A 109 -4.65 -12.50 4.84
CA VAL A 109 -5.70 -13.13 4.02
C VAL A 109 -5.67 -12.55 2.62
N GLY A 110 -5.76 -13.41 1.60
CA GLY A 110 -5.83 -13.00 0.20
C GLY A 110 -4.47 -12.66 -0.42
N PRO A 111 -4.45 -11.86 -1.51
CA PRO A 111 -3.23 -11.37 -2.15
C PRO A 111 -2.33 -10.63 -1.15
N ALA A 112 -1.03 -10.91 -1.19
CA ALA A 112 -0.05 -10.32 -0.27
C ALA A 112 1.16 -9.82 -1.04
N GLN A 113 1.65 -8.65 -0.66
CA GLN A 113 2.88 -8.07 -1.18
C GLN A 113 4.00 -8.13 -0.12
N PHE A 114 5.25 -8.29 -0.58
CA PHE A 114 6.40 -8.34 0.31
C PHE A 114 6.89 -6.93 0.62
N ASN A 115 6.85 -6.54 1.90
CA ASN A 115 7.37 -5.25 2.36
C ASN A 115 8.82 -5.41 2.85
N LEU A 116 9.77 -4.94 2.04
CA LEU A 116 11.21 -4.98 2.36
C LEU A 116 11.54 -4.19 3.63
N ARG A 117 10.88 -3.05 3.86
CA ARG A 117 11.07 -2.24 5.06
C ARG A 117 10.57 -3.00 6.30
N GLY A 118 9.39 -3.62 6.23
CA GLY A 118 8.85 -4.44 7.32
C GLY A 118 9.75 -5.62 7.68
N TRP A 119 10.40 -6.24 6.68
CA TRP A 119 11.38 -7.29 6.92
C TRP A 119 12.70 -6.80 7.53
N LEU A 120 13.20 -5.63 7.10
CA LEU A 120 14.46 -5.08 7.59
C LEU A 120 14.33 -4.36 8.94
N ALA A 121 13.15 -3.80 9.25
CA ALA A 121 12.93 -3.00 10.44
C ALA A 121 13.30 -3.75 11.74
N PRO A 122 12.98 -5.04 11.96
CA PRO A 122 13.40 -5.74 13.17
C PRO A 122 14.92 -5.93 13.32
N MET A 123 15.72 -5.77 12.26
CA MET A 123 17.16 -6.08 12.28
C MET A 123 17.96 -5.17 13.22
N TRP A 124 17.56 -3.92 13.43
CA TRP A 124 18.24 -3.03 14.38
C TRP A 124 18.18 -3.60 15.81
N SER A 125 17.06 -4.21 16.19
CA SER A 125 16.88 -4.80 17.51
C SER A 125 17.84 -5.97 17.70
N GLY A 126 18.04 -6.79 16.67
CA GLY A 126 19.02 -7.87 16.66
C GLY A 126 20.45 -7.38 16.86
N LEU A 127 20.84 -6.28 16.21
CA LEU A 127 22.17 -5.67 16.37
C LEU A 127 22.39 -5.13 17.78
N VAL A 128 21.38 -4.47 18.36
CA VAL A 128 21.43 -3.98 19.75
C VAL A 128 21.51 -5.15 20.74
N LEU A 129 20.71 -6.20 20.54
CA LEU A 129 20.75 -7.39 21.38
C LEU A 129 22.08 -8.13 21.28
N LEU A 130 22.68 -8.23 20.10
CA LEU A 130 24.02 -8.79 19.90
C LEU A 130 25.08 -8.01 20.70
N TRP A 131 25.02 -6.68 20.66
CA TRP A 131 25.93 -5.82 21.42
C TRP A 131 25.74 -5.96 22.94
N LEU A 132 24.49 -5.97 23.41
CA LEU A 132 24.16 -6.18 24.83
C LEU A 132 24.58 -7.57 25.31
N ALA A 133 24.40 -8.59 24.47
CA ALA A 133 24.78 -9.96 24.77
C ALA A 133 26.31 -10.09 24.84
N TRP A 134 27.04 -9.47 23.92
CA TRP A 134 28.50 -9.37 23.97
C TRP A 134 28.98 -8.72 25.27
N TRP A 135 28.39 -7.58 25.66
CA TRP A 135 28.70 -6.92 26.93
C TRP A 135 28.40 -7.81 28.15
N ALA A 136 27.26 -8.49 28.15
CA ALA A 136 26.83 -9.33 29.26
C ALA A 136 27.74 -10.55 29.43
N MET A 137 28.21 -11.15 28.33
CA MET A 137 29.07 -12.34 28.31
C MET A 137 30.57 -12.05 28.48
N ALA A 138 31.01 -10.80 28.31
CA ALA A 138 32.44 -10.45 28.31
C ALA A 138 33.25 -11.00 29.50
N PRO A 139 32.76 -11.00 30.76
CA PRO A 139 33.51 -11.59 31.88
C PRO A 139 33.67 -13.10 31.78
N ALA A 140 32.61 -13.81 31.38
CA ALA A 140 32.62 -15.26 31.23
C ALA A 140 33.55 -15.70 30.09
N GLN A 141 33.57 -14.93 28.99
CA GLN A 141 34.47 -15.15 27.86
C GLN A 141 35.95 -14.89 28.22
N ARG A 142 36.24 -13.86 29.02
CA ARG A 142 37.61 -13.58 29.52
C ARG A 142 38.10 -14.64 30.51
N ALA A 143 37.22 -15.14 31.37
CA ALA A 143 37.55 -16.22 32.29
C ALA A 143 37.87 -17.54 31.56
N ALA A 144 37.12 -17.85 30.49
CA ALA A 144 37.38 -19.02 29.65
C ALA A 144 38.69 -18.93 28.84
N ALA A 145 39.16 -17.72 28.53
CA ALA A 145 40.43 -17.47 27.84
C ALA A 145 41.67 -17.52 28.75
N SER A 146 41.50 -17.71 30.07
CA SER A 146 42.60 -17.72 31.03
C SER A 146 43.26 -19.12 31.16
N PRO A 147 44.60 -19.24 31.13
CA PRO A 147 45.31 -20.53 31.16
C PRO A 147 44.99 -21.42 32.37
N SER A 148 44.63 -20.83 33.51
CA SER A 148 44.31 -21.54 34.75
C SER A 148 42.97 -22.28 34.73
N ALA A 149 42.03 -21.93 33.85
CA ALA A 149 40.71 -22.56 33.74
C ALA A 149 40.73 -23.92 33.02
N LEU A 150 41.76 -24.17 32.19
CA LEU A 150 41.99 -25.44 31.49
C LEU A 150 42.48 -26.56 32.43
N ALA A 151 42.90 -26.23 33.66
CA ALA A 151 43.49 -27.17 34.61
C ALA A 151 42.53 -27.66 35.71
N SER A 152 41.38 -27.01 35.94
CA SER A 152 40.42 -27.39 36.98
C SER A 152 39.17 -28.03 36.39
N ALA A 153 39.20 -29.36 36.21
CA ALA A 153 38.04 -30.14 35.77
C ALA A 153 36.98 -30.20 36.89
N GLY A 154 35.82 -29.58 36.66
CA GLY A 154 34.67 -29.67 37.55
C GLY A 154 33.47 -28.80 37.15
N VAL A 155 33.70 -27.74 36.37
CA VAL A 155 32.63 -26.89 35.79
C VAL A 155 32.90 -26.73 34.29
N PRO A 156 31.95 -27.08 33.40
CA PRO A 156 32.17 -26.93 31.96
C PRO A 156 32.29 -25.44 31.57
N PRO A 157 33.34 -25.02 30.84
CA PRO A 157 33.52 -23.63 30.42
C PRO A 157 32.43 -23.22 29.42
N PRO A 158 32.02 -21.94 29.37
CA PRO A 158 31.00 -21.47 28.44
C PRO A 158 31.46 -21.68 26.99
N THR A 159 30.49 -22.12 26.21
CA THR A 159 30.62 -22.97 25.04
C THR A 159 30.29 -22.20 23.76
N GLY A 160 31.23 -22.09 22.80
CA GLY A 160 30.95 -21.60 21.44
C GLY A 160 30.83 -20.09 21.20
N GLY A 161 30.93 -19.27 22.25
CA GLY A 161 30.96 -17.80 22.17
C GLY A 161 29.66 -17.14 21.68
N LEU A 162 29.75 -15.87 21.28
CA LEU A 162 28.61 -15.06 20.83
C LEU A 162 27.89 -15.67 19.61
N ALA A 163 28.62 -16.35 18.72
CA ALA A 163 28.06 -16.99 17.53
C ALA A 163 27.17 -18.19 17.88
N ALA A 164 27.60 -19.05 18.82
CA ALA A 164 26.77 -20.14 19.31
C ALA A 164 25.53 -19.64 20.06
N TRP A 165 25.69 -18.59 20.88
CA TRP A 165 24.55 -17.94 21.53
C TRP A 165 23.53 -17.45 20.49
N TYR A 166 23.98 -16.72 19.46
CA TYR A 166 23.10 -16.17 18.44
C TYR A 166 22.31 -17.26 17.71
N VAL A 167 22.98 -18.33 17.27
CA VAL A 167 22.32 -19.49 16.63
C VAL A 167 21.28 -20.10 17.55
N LEU A 168 21.60 -20.33 18.83
CA LEU A 168 20.66 -20.90 19.78
C LEU A 168 19.47 -19.96 20.04
N THR A 169 19.70 -18.65 20.14
CA THR A 169 18.61 -17.67 20.32
C THR A 169 17.75 -17.48 19.07
N ALA A 170 18.27 -17.80 17.87
CA ALA A 170 17.48 -17.78 16.64
C ALA A 170 16.59 -19.02 16.48
N TRP A 171 16.95 -20.16 17.11
CA TRP A 171 16.23 -21.44 16.98
C TRP A 171 15.38 -21.80 18.20
N ALA A 172 15.80 -21.41 19.40
CA ALA A 172 15.09 -21.74 20.63
C ALA A 172 13.66 -21.17 20.72
N PRO A 173 13.39 -19.90 20.37
CA PRO A 173 12.03 -19.36 20.37
C PRO A 173 11.21 -19.77 19.14
N LEU A 174 11.79 -20.51 18.19
CA LEU A 174 11.14 -20.77 16.90
C LEU A 174 9.82 -21.52 17.05
N ALA A 175 9.77 -22.55 17.90
CA ALA A 175 8.53 -23.30 18.13
C ALA A 175 7.39 -22.43 18.72
N PRO A 176 7.57 -21.71 19.84
CA PRO A 176 6.51 -20.84 20.34
C PRO A 176 6.15 -19.70 19.37
N LEU A 177 7.11 -19.17 18.60
CA LEU A 177 6.84 -18.17 17.56
C LEU A 177 5.98 -18.72 16.43
N LEU A 178 6.29 -19.90 15.89
CA LEU A 178 5.49 -20.53 14.84
C LEU A 178 4.08 -20.86 15.32
N VAL A 179 3.93 -21.29 16.59
CA VAL A 179 2.61 -21.53 17.19
C VAL A 179 1.87 -20.20 17.42
N LEU A 180 2.57 -19.11 17.76
CA LEU A 180 2.00 -17.78 17.89
C LEU A 180 1.46 -17.27 16.54
N TYR A 181 2.24 -17.42 15.47
CA TYR A 181 1.80 -17.14 14.10
C TYR A 181 0.60 -18.00 13.70
N ALA A 182 0.61 -19.29 14.02
CA ALA A 182 -0.56 -20.15 13.76
C ALA A 182 -1.80 -19.70 14.56
N LEU A 183 -1.63 -19.29 15.82
CA LEU A 183 -2.71 -18.74 16.64
C LEU A 183 -3.26 -17.44 16.05
N MET A 184 -2.40 -16.50 15.66
CA MET A 184 -2.79 -15.25 14.98
C MET A 184 -3.52 -15.54 13.66
N ALA A 185 -3.00 -16.45 12.85
CA ALA A 185 -3.62 -16.89 11.61
C ALA A 185 -5.04 -17.43 11.83
N THR A 186 -5.31 -18.17 12.92
CA THR A 186 -6.69 -18.61 13.23
C THR A 186 -7.62 -17.44 13.54
N ALA A 187 -7.13 -16.37 14.17
CA ALA A 187 -7.93 -15.19 14.44
C ALA A 187 -8.28 -14.44 13.16
N VAL A 188 -7.37 -14.40 12.19
CA VAL A 188 -7.60 -13.72 10.90
C VAL A 188 -8.47 -14.58 9.96
N HIS A 189 -8.21 -15.89 9.84
CA HIS A 189 -8.91 -16.76 8.90
C HIS A 189 -10.25 -17.30 9.42
N ARG A 190 -10.43 -17.35 10.74
CA ARG A 190 -11.64 -17.89 11.39
C ARG A 190 -12.03 -17.02 12.59
N PRO A 191 -12.42 -15.75 12.38
CA PRO A 191 -12.76 -14.83 13.47
C PRO A 191 -13.85 -15.40 14.38
N GLY A 192 -14.83 -16.14 13.83
CA GLY A 192 -15.90 -16.77 14.59
C GLY A 192 -15.48 -17.80 15.65
N LEU A 193 -14.25 -18.33 15.60
CA LEU A 193 -13.72 -19.20 16.67
C LEU A 193 -13.42 -18.42 17.96
N TRP A 194 -13.20 -17.12 17.85
CA TRP A 194 -12.78 -16.24 18.93
C TRP A 194 -13.87 -15.24 19.34
N ASP A 195 -15.09 -15.41 18.80
CA ASP A 195 -16.26 -14.62 19.16
C ASP A 195 -16.73 -14.92 20.59
N GLY A 196 -17.07 -13.86 21.32
CA GLY A 196 -17.54 -13.93 22.70
C GLY A 196 -16.43 -13.87 23.75
N THR A 197 -16.81 -13.46 24.96
CA THR A 197 -15.88 -13.08 26.03
C THR A 197 -14.95 -14.22 26.46
N VAL A 198 -15.46 -15.45 26.53
CA VAL A 198 -14.65 -16.61 26.98
C VAL A 198 -13.60 -16.98 25.94
N ALA A 199 -13.97 -17.03 24.66
CA ALA A 199 -13.04 -17.36 23.58
C ALA A 199 -11.94 -16.28 23.46
N ALA A 200 -12.30 -15.01 23.56
CA ALA A 200 -11.34 -13.91 23.62
C ALA A 200 -10.35 -14.04 24.79
N ILE A 201 -10.82 -14.40 26.00
CA ILE A 201 -9.94 -14.66 27.14
C ILE A 201 -8.99 -15.81 26.84
N VAL A 202 -9.48 -16.92 26.29
CA VAL A 202 -8.65 -18.08 25.92
C VAL A 202 -7.58 -17.66 24.91
N PHE A 203 -7.92 -16.86 23.90
CA PHE A 203 -6.97 -16.32 22.93
C PHE A 203 -5.84 -15.53 23.60
N TRP A 204 -6.20 -14.54 24.41
CA TRP A 204 -5.21 -13.68 25.06
C TRP A 204 -4.36 -14.42 26.09
N VAL A 205 -4.93 -15.40 26.80
CA VAL A 205 -4.18 -16.29 27.69
C VAL A 205 -3.19 -17.14 26.89
N ALA A 206 -3.61 -17.75 25.78
CA ALA A 206 -2.72 -18.53 24.92
C ALA A 206 -1.59 -17.67 24.33
N TYR A 207 -1.93 -16.50 23.79
CA TYR A 207 -0.98 -15.50 23.29
C TYR A 207 0.04 -15.10 24.37
N GLY A 208 -0.45 -14.78 25.57
CA GLY A 208 0.38 -14.42 26.72
C GLY A 208 1.30 -15.54 27.16
N VAL A 209 0.82 -16.78 27.22
CA VAL A 209 1.62 -17.98 27.57
C VAL A 209 2.71 -18.23 26.53
N LEU A 210 2.40 -18.16 25.23
CA LEU A 210 3.38 -18.33 24.16
C LEU A 210 4.44 -17.23 24.15
N THR A 211 4.02 -15.98 24.37
CA THR A 211 4.93 -14.83 24.49
C THR A 211 5.85 -14.97 25.71
N LEU A 212 5.29 -15.39 26.85
CA LEU A 212 6.09 -15.65 28.05
C LEU A 212 7.06 -16.81 27.83
N TRP A 213 6.65 -17.87 27.14
CA TRP A 213 7.52 -19.00 26.80
C TRP A 213 8.67 -18.55 25.90
N MET A 214 8.40 -17.75 24.87
CA MET A 214 9.43 -17.15 24.03
C MET A 214 10.44 -16.32 24.85
N LEU A 215 9.97 -15.38 25.66
CA LEU A 215 10.84 -14.52 26.47
C LEU A 215 11.63 -15.31 27.50
N ALA A 216 11.00 -16.25 28.20
CA ALA A 216 11.65 -17.11 29.17
C ALA A 216 12.75 -17.96 28.51
N THR A 217 12.50 -18.46 27.30
CA THR A 217 13.49 -19.23 26.53
C THR A 217 14.72 -18.39 26.23
N LEU A 218 14.54 -17.16 25.73
CA LEU A 218 15.64 -16.24 25.44
C LEU A 218 16.46 -15.91 26.70
N VAL A 219 15.79 -15.68 27.83
CA VAL A 219 16.46 -15.45 29.12
C VAL A 219 17.24 -16.69 29.58
N VAL A 220 16.63 -17.87 29.54
CA VAL A 220 17.22 -19.13 30.01
C VAL A 220 18.41 -19.55 29.15
N VAL A 221 18.35 -19.34 27.82
CA VAL A 221 19.50 -19.54 26.93
C VAL A 221 20.59 -18.53 27.25
N SER A 222 20.27 -17.24 27.35
CA SER A 222 21.26 -16.19 27.59
C SER A 222 21.94 -16.31 28.96
N ALA A 223 21.21 -16.70 30.01
CA ALA A 223 21.74 -16.91 31.35
C ALA A 223 22.89 -17.94 31.38
N ARG A 224 22.81 -18.99 30.54
CA ARG A 224 23.84 -20.04 30.45
C ARG A 224 25.17 -19.51 29.91
N PHE A 225 25.12 -18.53 29.02
CA PHE A 225 26.31 -17.92 28.43
C PHE A 225 26.84 -16.76 29.29
N ILE A 226 25.96 -16.00 29.93
CA ILE A 226 26.31 -14.83 30.75
C ILE A 226 26.94 -15.26 32.10
N GLN A 227 26.49 -16.38 32.68
CA GLN A 227 26.99 -16.95 33.94
C GLN A 227 27.01 -15.97 35.13
N SER A 228 26.15 -14.95 35.11
CA SER A 228 26.05 -13.94 36.17
C SER A 228 24.59 -13.52 36.36
N ARG A 229 24.07 -13.64 37.59
CA ARG A 229 22.66 -13.33 37.91
C ARG A 229 22.32 -11.85 37.65
N TRP A 230 23.21 -10.94 38.04
CA TRP A 230 23.02 -9.49 37.83
C TRP A 230 23.03 -9.11 36.34
N ARG A 231 24.03 -9.58 35.59
CA ARG A 231 24.14 -9.26 34.15
C ARG A 231 23.03 -9.91 33.34
N THR A 232 22.58 -11.11 33.75
CA THR A 232 21.41 -11.75 33.15
C THR A 232 20.17 -10.91 33.39
N ALA A 233 19.92 -10.45 34.62
CA ALA A 233 18.78 -9.58 34.92
C ALA A 233 18.83 -8.26 34.12
N ALA A 234 19.99 -7.60 34.07
CA ALA A 234 20.18 -6.38 33.28
C ALA A 234 19.94 -6.61 31.77
N PHE A 235 20.48 -7.71 31.23
CA PHE A 235 20.26 -8.11 29.84
C PHE A 235 18.78 -8.41 29.57
N SER A 236 18.09 -9.12 30.47
CA SER A 236 16.67 -9.44 30.32
C SER A 236 15.78 -8.20 30.30
N VAL A 237 16.05 -7.22 31.17
CA VAL A 237 15.32 -5.94 31.18
C VAL A 237 15.58 -5.16 29.89
N ALA A 238 16.84 -5.05 29.48
CA ALA A 238 17.20 -4.37 28.24
C ALA A 238 16.61 -5.07 27.01
N MET A 239 16.59 -6.40 26.99
CA MET A 239 15.99 -7.20 25.93
C MET A 239 14.48 -6.97 25.83
N ALA A 240 13.77 -7.00 26.96
CA ALA A 240 12.35 -6.71 26.99
C ALA A 240 12.06 -5.27 26.52
N ALA A 241 12.87 -4.29 26.91
CA ALA A 241 12.73 -2.91 26.46
C ALA A 241 12.98 -2.75 24.96
N VAL A 242 14.04 -3.38 24.42
CA VAL A 242 14.37 -3.33 22.98
C VAL A 242 13.27 -3.98 22.15
N ILE A 243 12.78 -5.16 22.56
CA ILE A 243 11.67 -5.85 21.89
C ILE A 243 10.39 -4.99 21.98
N GLY A 244 10.08 -4.44 23.15
CA GLY A 244 8.90 -3.60 23.35
C GLY A 244 8.93 -2.31 22.52
N VAL A 245 10.07 -1.62 22.44
CA VAL A 245 10.26 -0.46 21.56
C VAL A 245 10.13 -0.86 20.09
N GLY A 246 10.69 -2.01 19.71
CA GLY A 246 10.53 -2.58 18.36
C GLY A 246 9.06 -2.76 17.99
N MET A 247 8.29 -3.44 18.83
CA MET A 247 6.85 -3.67 18.63
C MET A 247 6.03 -2.37 18.62
N TRP A 248 6.47 -1.34 19.37
CA TRP A 248 5.78 -0.06 19.44
C TRP A 248 6.06 0.85 18.23
N GLN A 249 7.32 0.92 17.78
CA GLN A 249 7.75 1.82 16.71
C GLN A 249 7.56 1.22 15.30
N PHE A 250 7.66 -0.10 15.16
CA PHE A 250 7.65 -0.77 13.88
C PHE A 250 6.54 -1.80 13.86
N GLN A 251 5.37 -1.37 13.39
CA GLN A 251 4.20 -2.24 13.19
C GLN A 251 4.21 -2.90 11.80
N ASP A 252 5.05 -2.41 10.89
CA ASP A 252 5.26 -2.95 9.53
C ASP A 252 5.62 -4.44 9.59
N GLN A 253 4.98 -5.27 8.75
CA GLN A 253 5.21 -6.71 8.66
C GLN A 253 5.92 -7.09 7.36
N PRO A 254 6.62 -8.23 7.28
CA PRO A 254 7.25 -8.70 6.03
C PRO A 254 6.26 -8.94 4.90
N TRP A 255 5.04 -9.36 5.23
CA TRP A 255 3.92 -9.50 4.30
C TRP A 255 2.84 -8.50 4.69
N GLU A 256 2.39 -7.74 3.71
CA GLU A 256 1.24 -6.85 3.86
C GLU A 256 0.13 -7.30 2.91
N PRO A 257 -1.14 -7.06 3.26
CA PRO A 257 -2.23 -7.20 2.31
C PRO A 257 -1.89 -6.36 1.09
N ASP A 258 -1.92 -6.96 -0.09
CA ASP A 258 -1.80 -6.20 -1.32
C ASP A 258 -3.12 -5.45 -1.48
N VAL A 259 -3.15 -4.23 -0.96
CA VAL A 259 -4.38 -3.42 -0.89
C VAL A 259 -4.91 -3.14 -2.29
N GLN A 260 -4.04 -3.09 -3.30
CA GLN A 260 -4.45 -2.96 -4.69
C GLN A 260 -5.08 -4.26 -5.18
N ALA A 261 -4.40 -5.40 -5.03
CA ALA A 261 -4.98 -6.69 -5.45
C ALA A 261 -6.16 -7.14 -4.59
N LEU A 262 -6.33 -6.64 -3.36
CA LEU A 262 -7.51 -6.83 -2.52
C LEU A 262 -8.62 -5.84 -2.87
N ALA A 263 -8.30 -4.63 -3.32
CA ALA A 263 -9.27 -3.72 -3.93
C ALA A 263 -9.76 -4.30 -5.26
N ASP A 264 -8.86 -4.86 -6.06
CA ASP A 264 -9.17 -5.57 -7.29
C ASP A 264 -9.93 -6.86 -6.99
N ALA A 265 -9.54 -7.65 -5.97
CA ALA A 265 -10.23 -8.87 -5.58
C ALA A 265 -11.57 -8.62 -4.87
N SER A 266 -11.73 -7.51 -4.14
CA SER A 266 -13.01 -7.11 -3.54
C SER A 266 -13.91 -6.42 -4.56
N ALA A 267 -13.35 -5.71 -5.54
CA ALA A 267 -14.03 -5.31 -6.76
C ALA A 267 -14.42 -6.53 -7.58
N GLU A 268 -13.60 -7.58 -7.64
CA GLU A 268 -13.88 -8.88 -8.26
C GLU A 268 -14.85 -9.71 -7.42
N THR A 269 -14.93 -9.58 -6.09
CA THR A 269 -15.87 -10.35 -5.25
C THR A 269 -17.24 -9.66 -5.20
N ALA A 270 -17.24 -8.33 -5.18
CA ALA A 270 -18.41 -7.51 -5.46
C ALA A 270 -18.87 -7.71 -6.91
N ALA A 271 -17.92 -7.88 -7.85
CA ALA A 271 -18.21 -8.29 -9.21
C ALA A 271 -18.59 -9.78 -9.30
N ALA A 272 -18.11 -10.69 -8.44
CA ALA A 272 -18.37 -12.14 -8.49
C ALA A 272 -19.78 -12.47 -8.00
N ALA A 273 -20.29 -11.67 -7.05
CA ALA A 273 -21.70 -11.66 -6.69
C ALA A 273 -22.58 -11.11 -7.85
N ASP A 274 -22.00 -10.32 -8.76
CA ASP A 274 -22.60 -9.71 -9.96
C ASP A 274 -22.31 -10.49 -11.29
N GLU A 275 -21.32 -11.39 -11.32
CA GLU A 275 -20.69 -11.99 -12.51
C GLU A 275 -21.40 -13.25 -12.99
N ALA A 276 -22.39 -13.73 -12.25
CA ALA A 276 -23.21 -14.84 -12.74
C ALA A 276 -23.97 -14.49 -14.04
N GLN A 277 -23.97 -13.22 -14.50
CA GLN A 277 -24.72 -12.80 -15.69
C GLN A 277 -24.16 -11.67 -16.59
N ALA A 278 -22.97 -11.10 -16.37
CA ALA A 278 -22.48 -10.00 -17.20
C ALA A 278 -21.48 -10.47 -18.30
N PRO A 279 -21.68 -10.14 -19.59
CA PRO A 279 -20.68 -10.43 -20.63
C PRO A 279 -19.39 -9.62 -20.41
N GLU A 280 -18.25 -10.20 -20.81
CA GLU A 280 -16.94 -9.53 -20.74
C GLU A 280 -16.95 -8.21 -21.52
N PRO A 281 -16.28 -7.16 -21.00
CA PRO A 281 -16.22 -5.87 -21.68
C PRO A 281 -15.50 -6.01 -23.03
N VAL A 282 -16.10 -5.46 -24.09
CA VAL A 282 -15.48 -5.42 -25.42
C VAL A 282 -14.24 -4.51 -25.35
N PRO A 283 -13.04 -5.01 -25.68
CA PRO A 283 -11.83 -4.19 -25.63
C PRO A 283 -11.82 -3.12 -26.72
N LEU A 284 -11.30 -1.93 -26.42
CA LEU A 284 -11.13 -0.85 -27.40
C LEU A 284 -10.10 -1.27 -28.47
N ALA A 285 -10.47 -1.14 -29.75
CA ALA A 285 -9.54 -1.33 -30.86
C ALA A 285 -8.89 0.01 -31.26
N LEU A 286 -7.63 0.21 -30.89
CA LEU A 286 -6.86 1.37 -31.36
C LEU A 286 -6.37 1.14 -32.79
N THR A 287 -7.07 1.74 -33.75
CA THR A 287 -6.71 1.73 -35.17
C THR A 287 -6.34 3.14 -35.63
N GLN A 288 -5.62 3.28 -36.74
CA GLN A 288 -5.35 4.59 -37.34
C GLN A 288 -6.65 5.37 -37.62
N ALA A 289 -7.67 4.69 -38.14
CA ALA A 289 -8.98 5.29 -38.42
C ALA A 289 -9.61 5.89 -37.15
N MET A 290 -9.55 5.17 -36.02
CA MET A 290 -10.06 5.66 -34.73
C MET A 290 -9.35 6.96 -34.29
N PHE A 291 -8.02 7.07 -34.48
CA PHE A 291 -7.29 8.30 -34.13
C PHE A 291 -7.67 9.48 -35.03
N GLU A 292 -7.83 9.26 -36.34
CA GLU A 292 -8.26 10.30 -37.28
C GLU A 292 -9.72 10.72 -37.03
N GLU A 293 -10.58 9.76 -36.69
CA GLU A 293 -11.97 9.98 -36.31
C GLU A 293 -12.07 10.80 -35.02
N GLN A 294 -11.27 10.49 -33.99
CA GLN A 294 -11.20 11.29 -32.76
C GLN A 294 -10.80 12.75 -33.02
N GLN A 295 -9.87 13.02 -33.94
CA GLN A 295 -9.51 14.39 -34.31
C GLN A 295 -10.67 15.11 -35.01
N THR A 296 -11.38 14.40 -35.89
CA THR A 296 -12.53 14.94 -36.61
C THR A 296 -13.71 15.21 -35.66
N LEU A 297 -14.02 14.25 -34.80
CA LEU A 297 -15.08 14.33 -33.79
C LEU A 297 -14.86 15.51 -32.84
N TRP A 298 -13.61 15.70 -32.39
CA TRP A 298 -13.24 16.87 -31.58
C TRP A 298 -13.63 18.19 -32.26
N GLN A 299 -13.24 18.36 -33.53
CA GLN A 299 -13.54 19.57 -34.29
C GLN A 299 -15.05 19.76 -34.47
N GLN A 300 -15.78 18.69 -34.80
CA GLN A 300 -17.25 18.73 -34.93
C GLN A 300 -17.94 19.16 -33.64
N GLN A 301 -17.53 18.61 -32.49
CA GLN A 301 -18.11 18.95 -31.20
C GLN A 301 -17.87 20.42 -30.82
N VAL A 302 -16.66 20.94 -31.06
CA VAL A 302 -16.31 22.34 -30.77
C VAL A 302 -17.02 23.33 -31.70
N ASP A 303 -17.18 22.97 -32.98
CA ASP A 303 -17.88 23.81 -33.95
C ASP A 303 -19.38 23.86 -33.69
N ALA A 304 -19.95 22.76 -33.17
CA ALA A 304 -21.36 22.66 -32.78
C ALA A 304 -21.72 23.43 -31.50
N LEU A 305 -20.73 23.87 -30.71
CA LEU A 305 -20.99 24.65 -29.50
C LEU A 305 -21.69 25.98 -29.81
N ALA A 306 -22.88 26.14 -29.25
CA ALA A 306 -23.64 27.38 -29.34
C ALA A 306 -22.90 28.52 -28.60
N PRO A 307 -22.89 29.73 -29.17
CA PRO A 307 -22.34 30.90 -28.49
C PRO A 307 -23.23 31.36 -27.34
N GLU A 308 -22.67 32.22 -26.49
CA GLU A 308 -23.43 32.93 -25.46
C GLU A 308 -24.59 33.72 -26.06
N ARG A 309 -25.62 33.95 -25.25
CA ARG A 309 -26.77 34.80 -25.57
C ARG A 309 -26.66 36.13 -24.80
N PRO A 310 -26.55 37.27 -25.51
CA PRO A 310 -26.38 38.55 -24.85
C PRO A 310 -27.48 38.86 -23.82
N GLY A 311 -27.07 39.18 -22.59
CA GLY A 311 -27.98 39.51 -21.49
C GLY A 311 -28.67 38.32 -20.83
N VAL A 312 -28.33 37.09 -21.20
CA VAL A 312 -28.80 35.86 -20.58
C VAL A 312 -27.62 35.17 -19.90
N VAL A 313 -27.80 34.73 -18.66
CA VAL A 313 -26.82 33.86 -17.99
C VAL A 313 -26.97 32.45 -18.56
N ASP A 314 -26.05 32.06 -19.44
CA ASP A 314 -26.04 30.75 -20.06
C ASP A 314 -25.36 29.71 -19.16
N VAL A 315 -25.81 28.47 -19.30
CA VAL A 315 -25.16 27.31 -18.68
C VAL A 315 -24.37 26.59 -19.76
N TYR A 316 -23.08 26.46 -19.51
CA TYR A 316 -22.19 25.59 -20.26
C TYR A 316 -21.88 24.35 -19.42
N GLY A 317 -21.84 23.19 -20.07
CA GLY A 317 -21.59 21.91 -19.41
C GLY A 317 -20.28 21.28 -19.86
N LEU A 318 -19.55 20.71 -18.90
CA LEU A 318 -18.44 19.81 -19.15
C LEU A 318 -18.65 18.54 -18.32
N VAL A 319 -18.95 17.44 -18.98
CA VAL A 319 -19.14 16.14 -18.34
C VAL A 319 -17.95 15.26 -18.68
N PHE A 320 -17.29 14.69 -17.67
CA PHE A 320 -16.04 13.96 -17.80
C PHE A 320 -16.12 12.60 -17.07
N ALA A 321 -16.04 11.51 -17.85
CA ALA A 321 -16.03 10.14 -17.37
C ALA A 321 -14.82 9.37 -17.93
N PRO A 322 -13.67 9.39 -17.23
CA PRO A 322 -12.39 8.89 -17.73
C PRO A 322 -12.17 7.39 -17.54
N TYR A 323 -13.06 6.67 -16.88
CA TYR A 323 -12.86 5.25 -16.55
C TYR A 323 -13.81 4.37 -17.35
N ALA A 324 -13.25 3.53 -18.22
CA ALA A 324 -14.00 2.80 -19.25
C ALA A 324 -14.58 1.47 -18.78
N ASP A 325 -14.06 0.90 -17.70
CA ASP A 325 -14.29 -0.52 -17.40
C ASP A 325 -15.66 -0.77 -16.73
N GLU A 326 -16.30 0.24 -16.13
CA GLU A 326 -17.66 0.16 -15.62
C GLU A 326 -18.66 1.05 -16.37
N ASN A 327 -19.76 0.41 -16.76
CA ASN A 327 -20.88 1.06 -17.44
C ASN A 327 -21.58 2.17 -16.61
N VAL A 328 -21.44 2.15 -15.28
CA VAL A 328 -22.08 3.14 -14.41
C VAL A 328 -21.63 4.56 -14.73
N PHE A 329 -20.34 4.76 -15.02
CA PHE A 329 -19.79 6.08 -15.34
C PHE A 329 -20.29 6.60 -16.68
N ARG A 330 -20.42 5.72 -17.68
CA ARG A 330 -21.09 6.03 -18.96
C ARG A 330 -22.55 6.45 -18.71
N ARG A 331 -23.34 5.60 -18.03
CA ARG A 331 -24.77 5.88 -17.79
C ARG A 331 -24.98 7.19 -17.02
N GLU A 332 -24.19 7.40 -15.99
CA GLU A 332 -24.25 8.58 -15.13
C GLU A 332 -23.85 9.84 -15.88
N SER A 333 -22.73 9.82 -16.61
CA SER A 333 -22.28 10.97 -17.38
C SER A 333 -23.26 11.33 -18.51
N THR A 334 -23.78 10.34 -19.25
CA THR A 334 -24.86 10.57 -20.24
C THR A 334 -26.10 11.18 -19.59
N MET A 335 -26.54 10.65 -18.44
CA MET A 335 -27.71 11.17 -17.72
C MET A 335 -27.52 12.63 -17.28
N VAL A 336 -26.34 12.98 -16.77
CA VAL A 336 -26.03 14.37 -16.37
C VAL A 336 -25.95 15.29 -17.59
N SER A 337 -25.37 14.84 -18.71
CA SER A 337 -25.35 15.61 -19.95
C SER A 337 -26.77 15.97 -20.40
N SER A 338 -27.65 14.97 -20.50
CA SER A 338 -29.05 15.19 -20.87
C SER A 338 -29.80 16.09 -19.88
N LEU A 339 -29.56 15.94 -18.57
CA LEU A 339 -30.16 16.80 -17.56
C LEU A 339 -29.78 18.28 -17.77
N LEU A 340 -28.51 18.57 -18.06
CA LEU A 340 -28.05 19.95 -18.28
C LEU A 340 -28.69 20.53 -19.54
N GLU A 341 -28.75 19.77 -20.63
CA GLU A 341 -29.37 20.21 -21.87
C GLU A 341 -30.87 20.46 -21.72
N GLU A 342 -31.60 19.55 -21.09
CA GLU A 342 -33.06 19.58 -20.98
C GLU A 342 -33.56 20.55 -19.90
N ARG A 343 -32.89 20.61 -18.74
CA ARG A 343 -33.40 21.34 -17.57
C ARG A 343 -32.66 22.62 -17.24
N PHE A 344 -31.40 22.73 -17.65
CA PHE A 344 -30.57 23.90 -17.37
C PHE A 344 -30.35 24.78 -18.60
N ASP A 345 -31.14 24.56 -19.67
CA ASP A 345 -31.10 25.37 -20.90
C ASP A 345 -29.69 25.41 -21.52
N ALA A 346 -28.98 24.27 -21.41
CA ALA A 346 -27.61 24.09 -21.91
C ALA A 346 -27.57 23.35 -23.26
N GLN A 347 -28.70 23.23 -23.98
CA GLN A 347 -28.75 22.53 -25.26
C GLN A 347 -27.72 23.14 -26.25
N GLY A 348 -26.85 22.28 -26.80
CA GLY A 348 -25.76 22.71 -27.67
C GLY A 348 -24.61 23.44 -26.96
N ARG A 349 -24.57 23.45 -25.62
CA ARG A 349 -23.51 24.07 -24.79
C ARG A 349 -22.83 23.08 -23.85
N VAL A 350 -23.01 21.77 -24.07
CA VAL A 350 -22.40 20.70 -23.27
C VAL A 350 -21.34 19.97 -24.09
N LEU A 351 -20.12 19.84 -23.54
CA LEU A 351 -19.13 18.88 -24.00
C LEU A 351 -19.12 17.66 -23.08
N HIS A 352 -19.35 16.48 -23.66
CA HIS A 352 -19.32 15.20 -22.96
C HIS A 352 -18.10 14.39 -23.40
N LEU A 353 -17.12 14.30 -22.51
CA LEU A 353 -15.92 13.49 -22.68
C LEU A 353 -16.13 12.16 -21.95
N LEU A 354 -15.97 11.06 -22.68
CA LEU A 354 -16.27 9.72 -22.18
C LEU A 354 -15.28 8.69 -22.71
N ASN A 355 -14.69 7.91 -21.81
CA ASN A 355 -13.97 6.69 -22.16
C ASN A 355 -14.92 5.51 -22.01
N HIS A 356 -15.22 4.83 -23.11
CA HIS A 356 -15.93 3.55 -23.13
C HIS A 356 -15.77 2.94 -24.54
N ALA A 357 -15.54 1.64 -24.65
CA ALA A 357 -15.22 1.01 -25.95
C ALA A 357 -16.36 1.19 -26.98
N GLU A 358 -17.61 1.07 -26.55
CA GLU A 358 -18.79 1.23 -27.40
C GLU A 358 -19.12 2.68 -27.78
N THR A 359 -18.41 3.67 -27.23
CA THR A 359 -18.69 5.10 -27.52
C THR A 359 -17.47 5.85 -28.04
N ALA A 360 -16.40 5.12 -28.39
CA ALA A 360 -15.14 5.70 -28.83
C ALA A 360 -15.24 6.40 -30.20
N ASP A 361 -16.29 6.17 -30.97
CA ASP A 361 -16.60 6.82 -32.24
C ASP A 361 -17.57 8.01 -32.11
N THR A 362 -18.30 8.10 -30.99
CA THR A 362 -19.37 9.09 -30.76
C THR A 362 -18.98 10.16 -29.74
N HIS A 363 -18.02 9.88 -28.85
CA HIS A 363 -17.56 10.81 -27.82
C HIS A 363 -16.06 11.02 -27.90
N ALA A 364 -15.61 12.25 -27.68
CA ALA A 364 -14.19 12.53 -27.53
C ALA A 364 -13.68 11.87 -26.24
N TRP A 365 -12.49 11.28 -26.31
CA TRP A 365 -11.91 10.59 -25.16
C TRP A 365 -11.74 11.52 -23.95
N ALA A 366 -12.14 11.03 -22.78
CA ALA A 366 -11.93 11.66 -21.49
C ALA A 366 -10.48 11.47 -21.03
N THR A 367 -9.59 12.28 -21.59
CA THR A 367 -8.20 12.42 -21.16
C THR A 367 -7.95 13.78 -20.51
N PRO A 368 -6.94 13.93 -19.65
CA PRO A 368 -6.59 15.22 -19.09
C PRO A 368 -6.27 16.30 -20.16
N GLU A 369 -5.66 15.91 -21.27
CA GLU A 369 -5.41 16.81 -22.40
C GLU A 369 -6.73 17.31 -23.02
N ASN A 370 -7.68 16.41 -23.26
CA ASN A 370 -8.99 16.78 -23.81
C ASN A 370 -9.83 17.56 -22.79
N LEU A 371 -9.71 17.26 -21.49
CA LEU A 371 -10.33 18.05 -20.42
C LEU A 371 -9.88 19.52 -20.50
N LYS A 372 -8.57 19.75 -20.58
CA LYS A 372 -8.01 21.12 -20.73
C LYS A 372 -8.47 21.79 -22.02
N ARG A 373 -8.49 21.06 -23.14
CA ARG A 373 -8.95 21.57 -24.43
C ARG A 373 -10.44 21.92 -24.39
N ALA A 374 -11.26 21.12 -23.71
CA ALA A 374 -12.71 21.33 -23.58
C ALA A 374 -13.02 22.57 -22.77
N ILE A 375 -12.32 22.75 -21.63
CA ILE A 375 -12.40 23.97 -20.83
C ILE A 375 -12.05 25.21 -21.67
N THR A 376 -11.00 25.11 -22.50
CA THR A 376 -10.59 26.21 -23.39
C THR A 376 -11.65 26.51 -24.46
N ALA A 377 -12.21 25.47 -25.09
CA ALA A 377 -13.23 25.60 -26.13
C ALA A 377 -14.54 26.19 -25.59
N LEU A 378 -15.00 25.72 -24.43
CA LEU A 378 -16.18 26.26 -23.75
C LEU A 378 -15.96 27.73 -23.37
N ALA A 379 -14.82 28.05 -22.75
CA ALA A 379 -14.49 29.43 -22.38
C ALA A 379 -14.48 30.39 -23.59
N ALA A 380 -14.14 29.91 -24.79
CA ALA A 380 -14.16 30.72 -26.01
C ALA A 380 -15.58 31.06 -26.51
N ARG A 381 -16.60 30.31 -26.08
CA ARG A 381 -18.01 30.53 -26.44
C ARG A 381 -18.79 31.27 -25.35
N MET A 382 -18.32 31.21 -24.11
CA MET A 382 -18.90 31.84 -22.92
C MET A 382 -18.66 33.35 -22.82
N ASP A 383 -19.62 34.07 -22.26
CA ASP A 383 -19.34 35.29 -21.48
C ASP A 383 -18.78 34.87 -20.12
N ARG A 384 -17.44 34.86 -20.01
CA ARG A 384 -16.72 34.40 -18.81
C ARG A 384 -17.04 35.18 -17.52
N GLU A 385 -17.64 36.37 -17.63
CA GLU A 385 -18.05 37.17 -16.48
C GLU A 385 -19.41 36.75 -15.92
N HIS A 386 -20.35 36.41 -16.80
CA HIS A 386 -21.75 36.22 -16.44
C HIS A 386 -22.20 34.75 -16.53
N ASP A 387 -21.71 33.99 -17.51
CA ASP A 387 -22.12 32.61 -17.74
C ASP A 387 -21.58 31.66 -16.68
N LEU A 388 -22.29 30.55 -16.51
CA LEU A 388 -21.97 29.49 -15.56
C LEU A 388 -21.38 28.27 -16.28
N LEU A 389 -20.21 27.82 -15.86
CA LEU A 389 -19.71 26.48 -16.23
C LEU A 389 -20.09 25.46 -15.15
N VAL A 390 -20.82 24.43 -15.55
CA VAL A 390 -21.07 23.22 -14.74
C VAL A 390 -20.08 22.13 -15.17
N VAL A 391 -19.21 21.70 -14.26
CA VAL A 391 -18.27 20.59 -14.46
C VAL A 391 -18.74 19.39 -13.65
N TYR A 392 -19.03 18.28 -14.32
CA TYR A 392 -19.37 17.01 -13.68
C TYR A 392 -18.27 15.99 -13.94
N LEU A 393 -17.70 15.44 -12.88
CA LEU A 393 -16.65 14.43 -12.96
C LEU A 393 -17.18 13.15 -12.29
N THR A 394 -17.12 12.02 -12.98
CA THR A 394 -17.48 10.72 -12.39
C THR A 394 -16.45 9.65 -12.73
N SER A 395 -15.91 8.99 -11.70
CA SER A 395 -14.92 7.92 -11.81
C SER A 395 -14.70 7.26 -10.44
N HIS A 396 -13.82 6.27 -10.36
CA HIS A 396 -13.20 5.88 -9.09
C HIS A 396 -12.27 6.98 -8.58
N GLY A 397 -12.12 7.06 -7.26
CA GLY A 397 -11.24 8.02 -6.59
C GLY A 397 -10.23 7.32 -5.67
N ALA A 398 -9.03 7.86 -5.58
CA ALA A 398 -7.95 7.35 -4.74
C ALA A 398 -7.75 8.23 -3.48
N ARG A 399 -7.01 7.72 -2.49
CA ARG A 399 -6.74 8.43 -1.21
C ARG A 399 -5.90 9.70 -1.38
N ASP A 400 -5.16 9.80 -2.47
CA ASP A 400 -4.43 11.00 -2.90
C ASP A 400 -5.32 11.98 -3.70
N HIS A 401 -6.63 11.70 -3.74
CA HIS A 401 -7.67 12.48 -4.42
C HIS A 401 -7.58 12.47 -5.95
N ALA A 402 -6.75 11.60 -6.55
CA ALA A 402 -6.77 11.42 -7.99
C ALA A 402 -8.06 10.70 -8.44
N LEU A 403 -8.63 11.14 -9.56
CA LEU A 403 -9.67 10.40 -10.29
C LEU A 403 -9.00 9.40 -11.22
N ALA A 404 -9.34 8.12 -11.03
CA ALA A 404 -8.83 7.06 -11.88
C ALA A 404 -9.26 7.29 -13.33
N ALA A 405 -8.42 6.88 -14.27
CA ALA A 405 -8.71 6.93 -15.69
C ALA A 405 -8.28 5.60 -16.32
N SER A 406 -9.12 5.04 -17.17
CA SER A 406 -8.83 3.81 -17.91
C SER A 406 -9.49 3.85 -19.27
N HIS A 407 -8.76 3.41 -20.30
CA HIS A 407 -9.33 3.16 -21.62
C HIS A 407 -8.45 2.19 -22.43
N TRP A 408 -8.10 1.05 -21.82
CA TRP A 408 -7.14 0.11 -22.40
C TRP A 408 -7.48 -0.25 -23.87
N PRO A 409 -6.51 -0.24 -24.81
CA PRO A 409 -5.06 -0.06 -24.61
C PRO A 409 -4.55 1.39 -24.65
N LEU A 410 -5.43 2.39 -24.68
CA LEU A 410 -5.03 3.78 -24.54
C LEU A 410 -4.56 4.05 -23.11
N GLN A 411 -3.33 4.54 -22.96
CA GLN A 411 -2.84 4.99 -21.67
C GLN A 411 -3.43 6.37 -21.36
N VAL A 412 -4.12 6.47 -20.24
CA VAL A 412 -4.74 7.73 -19.79
C VAL A 412 -4.25 8.01 -18.38
N ALA A 413 -3.70 9.22 -18.18
CA ALA A 413 -3.28 9.65 -16.86
C ALA A 413 -4.50 9.97 -15.98
N PRO A 414 -4.43 9.72 -14.66
CA PRO A 414 -5.44 10.18 -13.71
C PRO A 414 -5.65 11.70 -13.77
N ALA A 415 -6.86 12.16 -13.44
CA ALA A 415 -7.16 13.58 -13.31
C ALA A 415 -7.06 14.03 -11.85
N THR A 416 -6.46 15.19 -11.59
CA THR A 416 -6.25 15.73 -10.23
C THR A 416 -6.96 17.08 -10.04
N PRO A 417 -7.29 17.47 -8.80
CA PRO A 417 -7.92 18.76 -8.53
C PRO A 417 -7.04 19.95 -8.93
N GLU A 418 -5.72 19.85 -8.81
CA GLU A 418 -4.77 20.89 -9.21
C GLU A 418 -4.76 21.10 -10.72
N MET A 419 -4.85 20.02 -11.50
CA MET A 419 -4.91 20.08 -12.96
C MET A 419 -6.19 20.77 -13.43
N LEU A 420 -7.34 20.40 -12.85
CA LEU A 420 -8.61 21.06 -13.15
C LEU A 420 -8.57 22.54 -12.77
N ARG A 421 -8.05 22.85 -11.57
CA ARG A 421 -7.89 24.22 -11.08
C ARG A 421 -7.08 25.07 -12.07
N ALA A 422 -5.91 24.58 -12.46
CA ALA A 422 -5.03 25.27 -13.38
C ALA A 422 -5.67 25.49 -14.75
N ALA A 423 -6.41 24.51 -15.27
CA ALA A 423 -7.11 24.63 -16.55
C ALA A 423 -8.23 25.68 -16.51
N LEU A 424 -9.05 25.68 -15.46
CA LEU A 424 -10.16 26.63 -15.29
C LEU A 424 -9.64 28.07 -15.13
N ASP A 425 -8.58 28.26 -14.34
CA ASP A 425 -7.96 29.57 -14.12
C ASP A 425 -7.31 30.11 -15.40
N ALA A 426 -6.57 29.26 -16.13
CA ALA A 426 -5.93 29.64 -17.38
C ALA A 426 -6.96 30.04 -18.46
N ALA A 427 -8.14 29.43 -18.45
CA ALA A 427 -9.24 29.76 -19.36
C ALA A 427 -10.06 30.99 -18.94
N GLY A 428 -9.82 31.53 -17.73
CA GLY A 428 -10.47 32.72 -17.20
C GLY A 428 -11.94 32.52 -16.82
N ILE A 429 -12.39 31.28 -16.61
CA ILE A 429 -13.79 31.00 -16.23
C ILE A 429 -14.00 31.39 -14.77
N ARG A 430 -14.96 32.28 -14.48
CA ARG A 430 -15.19 32.76 -13.10
C ARG A 430 -16.25 31.96 -12.36
N ASN A 431 -17.44 31.86 -12.93
CA ASN A 431 -18.59 31.22 -12.28
C ASN A 431 -18.58 29.71 -12.56
N ARG A 432 -18.47 28.93 -11.49
CA ARG A 432 -18.23 27.48 -11.58
C ARG A 432 -19.16 26.73 -10.64
N VAL A 433 -19.82 25.69 -11.13
CA VAL A 433 -20.39 24.61 -10.32
C VAL A 433 -19.60 23.36 -10.64
N ILE A 434 -18.94 22.78 -9.65
CA ILE A 434 -18.12 21.57 -9.83
C ILE A 434 -18.69 20.46 -8.96
N ALA A 435 -19.01 19.33 -9.58
CA ALA A 435 -19.50 18.15 -8.89
C ALA A 435 -18.57 16.96 -9.16
N VAL A 436 -18.10 16.33 -8.09
CA VAL A 436 -17.16 15.19 -8.15
C VAL A 436 -17.81 13.95 -7.55
N SER A 437 -18.17 13.00 -8.40
CA SER A 437 -18.74 11.71 -8.05
C SER A 437 -17.62 10.66 -7.98
N ALA A 438 -16.96 10.56 -6.83
CA ALA A 438 -15.86 9.63 -6.59
C ALA A 438 -15.56 9.42 -5.09
N CYS A 439 -14.84 8.35 -4.75
CA CYS A 439 -14.29 8.10 -3.42
C CYS A 439 -13.29 9.19 -3.03
N TYR A 440 -13.21 9.55 -1.73
CA TYR A 440 -12.29 10.55 -1.20
C TYR A 440 -12.42 11.95 -1.85
N SER A 441 -13.55 12.23 -2.53
CA SER A 441 -13.75 13.41 -3.35
C SER A 441 -13.77 14.72 -2.56
N GLY A 442 -13.97 14.68 -1.24
CA GLY A 442 -13.84 15.87 -0.37
C GLY A 442 -12.47 16.56 -0.48
N GLY A 443 -11.42 15.85 -0.88
CA GLY A 443 -10.10 16.42 -1.15
C GLY A 443 -10.06 17.39 -2.33
N TRP A 444 -11.10 17.41 -3.19
CA TRP A 444 -11.22 18.35 -4.31
C TRP A 444 -11.69 19.74 -3.87
N ILE A 445 -12.24 19.89 -2.65
CA ILE A 445 -12.84 21.16 -2.21
C ILE A 445 -11.80 22.25 -2.02
N GLU A 446 -10.70 21.96 -1.33
CA GLU A 446 -9.71 22.99 -0.97
C GLU A 446 -8.98 23.57 -2.21
N PRO A 447 -8.46 22.74 -3.14
CA PRO A 447 -7.73 23.27 -4.30
C PRO A 447 -8.61 24.05 -5.29
N LEU A 448 -9.89 23.68 -5.42
CA LEU A 448 -10.80 24.26 -6.42
C LEU A 448 -11.58 25.46 -5.93
N ALA A 449 -11.60 25.72 -4.63
CA ALA A 449 -12.50 26.71 -4.10
C ALA A 449 -12.07 28.16 -4.37
N THR A 450 -13.07 28.95 -4.71
CA THR A 450 -12.98 30.40 -4.86
C THR A 450 -14.28 31.03 -4.36
N ASP A 451 -14.34 32.36 -4.31
CA ASP A 451 -15.59 33.06 -3.98
C ASP A 451 -16.67 32.88 -5.07
N SER A 452 -16.31 32.53 -6.30
CA SER A 452 -17.23 32.33 -7.44
C SER A 452 -17.41 30.85 -7.81
N THR A 453 -17.14 29.92 -6.89
CA THR A 453 -17.28 28.48 -7.13
C THR A 453 -18.20 27.82 -6.11
N LEU A 454 -19.11 26.99 -6.60
CA LEU A 454 -19.82 25.98 -5.82
C LEU A 454 -19.19 24.61 -6.10
N ILE A 455 -18.89 23.85 -5.05
CA ILE A 455 -18.30 22.51 -5.15
C ILE A 455 -19.18 21.52 -4.39
N MET A 456 -19.52 20.40 -5.01
CA MET A 456 -20.23 19.27 -4.40
C MET A 456 -19.40 18.00 -4.57
N THR A 457 -19.29 17.20 -3.51
CA THR A 457 -18.53 15.94 -3.53
C THR A 457 -19.38 14.79 -3.03
N ALA A 458 -19.21 13.61 -3.64
CA ALA A 458 -19.94 12.41 -3.27
C ALA A 458 -19.52 11.83 -1.92
N ALA A 459 -18.33 12.15 -1.45
CA ALA A 459 -17.81 11.75 -0.15
C ALA A 459 -16.95 12.87 0.46
N ASP A 460 -16.62 12.75 1.74
CA ASP A 460 -15.54 13.53 2.35
C ASP A 460 -14.15 13.03 1.93
N ALA A 461 -13.08 13.67 2.42
CA ALA A 461 -11.71 13.37 2.02
C ALA A 461 -11.18 12.02 2.55
N THR A 462 -11.92 11.36 3.46
CA THR A 462 -11.46 10.17 4.20
C THR A 462 -12.31 8.92 3.99
N HIS A 463 -13.49 9.07 3.38
CA HIS A 463 -14.44 7.97 3.13
C HIS A 463 -14.60 7.65 1.65
N THR A 464 -15.02 6.41 1.38
CA THR A 464 -15.44 6.01 0.03
C THR A 464 -16.85 6.51 -0.30
N SER A 465 -17.12 6.77 -1.58
CA SER A 465 -18.49 6.94 -2.12
C SER A 465 -19.08 5.58 -2.49
N TYR A 466 -20.38 5.50 -2.79
CA TYR A 466 -21.06 4.22 -3.01
C TYR A 466 -21.86 4.14 -4.32
N GLY A 467 -22.07 2.91 -4.81
CA GLY A 467 -22.89 2.62 -5.99
C GLY A 467 -22.14 2.64 -7.34
N CYS A 468 -20.82 2.44 -7.35
CA CYS A 468 -19.99 2.38 -8.56
C CYS A 468 -19.81 0.96 -9.15
N GLY A 469 -20.65 -0.02 -8.75
CA GLY A 469 -20.55 -1.41 -9.25
C GLY A 469 -21.02 -1.55 -10.70
N ARG A 470 -20.58 -2.62 -11.39
CA ARG A 470 -20.89 -2.86 -12.83
C ARG A 470 -22.40 -2.90 -13.12
N LEU A 471 -23.22 -3.51 -12.25
CA LEU A 471 -24.68 -3.55 -12.39
C LEU A 471 -25.40 -2.33 -11.80
N SER A 472 -24.70 -1.43 -11.12
CA SER A 472 -25.32 -0.21 -10.57
C SER A 472 -25.73 0.71 -11.71
N GLU A 473 -27.03 1.00 -11.88
CA GLU A 473 -27.46 1.90 -12.96
C GLU A 473 -26.80 3.28 -12.86
N LEU A 474 -26.68 3.80 -11.63
CA LEU A 474 -26.12 5.11 -11.27
C LEU A 474 -25.49 5.01 -9.88
N THR A 475 -24.43 5.79 -9.63
CA THR A 475 -23.90 6.00 -8.27
C THR A 475 -24.97 6.59 -7.36
N PHE A 476 -24.82 6.42 -6.05
CA PHE A 476 -25.82 6.96 -5.11
C PHE A 476 -25.86 8.48 -5.14
N PHE A 477 -24.71 9.12 -5.32
CA PHE A 477 -24.59 10.56 -5.46
C PHE A 477 -25.24 11.07 -6.76
N GLY A 478 -24.84 10.51 -7.91
CA GLY A 478 -25.41 10.88 -9.22
C GLY A 478 -26.92 10.62 -9.27
N ARG A 479 -27.39 9.51 -8.69
CA ARG A 479 -28.81 9.19 -8.56
C ARG A 479 -29.55 10.22 -7.69
N ALA A 480 -29.06 10.48 -6.48
CA ALA A 480 -29.76 11.36 -5.55
C ALA A 480 -29.74 12.81 -6.03
N VAL A 481 -28.56 13.39 -6.29
CA VAL A 481 -28.44 14.83 -6.61
C VAL A 481 -28.99 15.13 -8.01
N PHE A 482 -28.53 14.42 -9.04
CA PHE A 482 -28.79 14.78 -10.43
C PHE A 482 -30.04 14.13 -11.00
N HIS A 483 -30.19 12.82 -10.82
CA HIS A 483 -31.33 12.11 -11.38
C HIS A 483 -32.64 12.41 -10.63
N GLU A 484 -32.62 12.56 -9.31
CA GLU A 484 -33.83 12.74 -8.51
C GLU A 484 -34.08 14.20 -8.12
N GLN A 485 -33.12 14.85 -7.44
CA GLN A 485 -33.37 16.16 -6.84
C GLN A 485 -33.32 17.32 -7.85
N LEU A 486 -32.34 17.36 -8.76
CA LEU A 486 -32.26 18.40 -9.80
C LEU A 486 -33.34 18.29 -10.89
N ARG A 487 -34.14 17.23 -10.89
CA ARG A 487 -35.37 17.16 -11.70
C ARG A 487 -36.57 17.83 -11.03
N GLN A 488 -36.46 18.17 -9.75
CA GLN A 488 -37.52 18.79 -8.95
C GLN A 488 -37.24 20.26 -8.63
N THR A 489 -35.97 20.68 -8.69
CA THR A 489 -35.54 22.06 -8.44
C THR A 489 -34.38 22.43 -9.37
N HIS A 490 -34.27 23.71 -9.72
CA HIS A 490 -33.10 24.26 -10.42
C HIS A 490 -32.00 24.74 -9.46
N SER A 491 -32.20 24.58 -8.14
CA SER A 491 -31.23 24.97 -7.10
C SER A 491 -30.27 23.82 -6.75
N PHE A 492 -28.99 23.97 -7.08
CA PHE A 492 -27.94 23.00 -6.70
C PHE A 492 -27.84 22.81 -5.19
N THR A 493 -27.94 23.89 -4.41
CA THR A 493 -27.86 23.83 -2.94
C THR A 493 -29.06 23.12 -2.32
N GLU A 494 -30.27 23.36 -2.84
CA GLU A 494 -31.47 22.68 -2.37
C GLU A 494 -31.44 21.20 -2.74
N ALA A 495 -31.06 20.89 -3.98
CA ALA A 495 -30.96 19.52 -4.46
C ALA A 495 -29.95 18.71 -3.64
N PHE A 496 -28.78 19.28 -3.36
CA PHE A 496 -27.77 18.66 -2.52
C PHE A 496 -28.29 18.42 -1.10
N ALA A 497 -28.91 19.42 -0.47
CA ALA A 497 -29.44 19.31 0.88
C ALA A 497 -30.49 18.20 1.01
N LYS A 498 -31.36 18.02 -0.01
CA LYS A 498 -32.34 16.93 -0.05
C LYS A 498 -31.71 15.56 -0.38
N ALA A 499 -30.61 15.53 -1.14
CA ALA A 499 -29.94 14.31 -1.53
C ALA A 499 -29.14 13.66 -0.39
N VAL A 500 -28.48 14.45 0.47
CA VAL A 500 -27.66 13.95 1.59
C VAL A 500 -28.38 12.90 2.47
N PRO A 501 -29.59 13.14 3.01
CA PRO A 501 -30.29 12.13 3.82
C PRO A 501 -30.68 10.89 3.01
N LEU A 502 -30.98 11.02 1.72
CA LEU A 502 -31.28 9.88 0.83
C LEU A 502 -30.04 9.02 0.61
N ILE A 503 -28.88 9.64 0.39
CA ILE A 503 -27.60 8.94 0.23
C ILE A 503 -27.28 8.16 1.52
N GLN A 504 -27.39 8.82 2.67
CA GLN A 504 -27.14 8.18 3.96
C GLN A 504 -28.04 6.96 4.18
N GLN A 505 -29.34 7.11 3.91
CA GLN A 505 -30.30 6.02 4.03
C GLN A 505 -29.91 4.84 3.14
N ARG A 506 -29.63 5.09 1.85
CA ARG A 506 -29.26 4.04 0.90
C ARG A 506 -27.97 3.34 1.29
N GLU A 507 -26.97 4.07 1.78
CA GLU A 507 -25.70 3.47 2.22
C GLU A 507 -25.87 2.57 3.44
N VAL A 508 -26.75 2.96 4.37
CA VAL A 508 -27.12 2.10 5.52
C VAL A 508 -27.87 0.87 5.05
N GLU A 509 -28.86 1.02 4.17
CA GLU A 509 -29.64 -0.10 3.61
C GLU A 509 -28.77 -1.06 2.80
N ALA A 510 -27.74 -0.55 2.11
CA ALA A 510 -26.79 -1.34 1.34
C ALA A 510 -25.66 -1.94 2.20
N GLY A 511 -25.61 -1.65 3.50
CA GLY A 511 -24.63 -2.23 4.42
C GLY A 511 -23.18 -1.75 4.23
N LYS A 512 -22.98 -0.49 3.83
CA LYS A 512 -21.64 0.09 3.60
C LYS A 512 -20.76 -0.01 4.86
N ALA A 513 -19.59 -0.65 4.72
CA ALA A 513 -18.76 -1.08 5.85
C ALA A 513 -17.88 0.03 6.47
N ASP A 514 -17.49 1.05 5.70
CA ASP A 514 -16.62 2.15 6.13
C ASP A 514 -17.42 3.39 6.59
N GLY A 515 -18.73 3.25 6.84
CA GLY A 515 -19.57 4.33 7.34
C GLY A 515 -20.12 5.26 6.27
N PHE A 516 -20.81 6.33 6.70
CA PHE A 516 -21.46 7.29 5.80
C PHE A 516 -20.41 8.02 4.95
N SER A 517 -20.61 8.08 3.63
CA SER A 517 -19.73 8.81 2.71
C SER A 517 -19.58 10.29 3.07
N ASN A 518 -20.58 10.86 3.75
CA ASN A 518 -20.58 12.25 4.20
C ASN A 518 -20.36 13.22 3.03
N PRO A 519 -21.27 13.27 2.02
CA PRO A 519 -21.16 14.20 0.90
C PRO A 519 -20.99 15.64 1.40
N GLN A 520 -20.10 16.41 0.77
CA GLN A 520 -19.80 17.77 1.20
C GLN A 520 -20.18 18.79 0.12
N ILE A 521 -20.55 20.00 0.57
CA ILE A 521 -20.81 21.15 -0.31
C ILE A 521 -20.08 22.39 0.21
N ARG A 522 -19.44 23.13 -0.69
CA ARG A 522 -18.87 24.44 -0.42
C ARG A 522 -19.43 25.45 -1.42
N VAL A 523 -19.96 26.57 -0.92
CA VAL A 523 -20.57 27.62 -1.74
C VAL A 523 -19.78 28.91 -1.54
N GLY A 524 -19.20 29.43 -2.62
CA GLY A 524 -18.56 30.74 -2.65
C GLY A 524 -19.57 31.88 -2.54
N LYS A 525 -19.15 33.02 -1.96
CA LYS A 525 -20.05 34.15 -1.70
C LYS A 525 -20.55 34.84 -2.98
N GLN A 526 -19.72 34.87 -4.02
CA GLN A 526 -20.02 35.55 -5.28
C GLN A 526 -20.81 34.67 -6.26
N ILE A 527 -20.78 33.33 -6.12
CA ILE A 527 -21.57 32.44 -6.99
C ILE A 527 -23.05 32.40 -6.59
N THR A 528 -23.38 32.64 -5.32
CA THR A 528 -24.77 32.62 -4.81
C THR A 528 -25.74 33.50 -5.62
N PRO A 529 -25.49 34.80 -5.85
CA PRO A 529 -26.41 35.63 -6.63
C PRO A 529 -26.57 35.15 -8.09
N VAL A 530 -25.51 34.61 -8.71
CA VAL A 530 -25.55 34.07 -10.07
C VAL A 530 -26.49 32.86 -10.13
N LEU A 531 -26.37 31.93 -9.17
CA LEU A 531 -27.22 30.74 -9.10
C LEU A 531 -28.68 31.08 -8.81
N GLN A 532 -28.94 32.06 -7.95
CA GLN A 532 -30.30 32.53 -7.66
C GLN A 532 -30.95 33.17 -8.89
N ALA A 533 -30.21 33.99 -9.63
CA ALA A 533 -30.71 34.60 -10.86
C ALA A 533 -30.99 33.53 -11.95
N LEU A 534 -30.10 32.54 -12.07
CA LEU A 534 -30.30 31.39 -12.97
C LEU A 534 -31.56 30.60 -12.60
N GLU A 535 -31.74 30.27 -11.32
CA GLU A 535 -32.90 29.53 -10.83
C GLU A 535 -34.20 30.27 -11.15
N GLN A 536 -34.27 31.57 -10.86
CA GLN A 536 -35.45 32.41 -11.15
C GLN A 536 -35.76 32.42 -12.65
N ARG A 537 -34.73 32.61 -13.50
CA ARG A 537 -34.88 32.61 -14.96
C ARG A 537 -35.46 31.29 -15.47
N LEU A 538 -34.92 30.15 -15.01
CA LEU A 538 -35.36 28.83 -15.44
C LEU A 538 -36.79 28.52 -14.96
N GLN A 539 -37.15 28.95 -13.75
CA GLN A 539 -38.52 28.82 -13.23
C GLN A 539 -39.52 29.65 -14.06
N THR A 540 -39.19 30.90 -14.40
CA THR A 540 -40.04 31.74 -15.25
C THR A 540 -40.20 31.13 -16.65
N ALA A 541 -39.11 30.68 -17.27
CA ALA A 541 -39.17 30.05 -18.59
C ALA A 541 -40.04 28.78 -18.59
N GLN A 542 -39.96 27.95 -17.54
CA GLN A 542 -40.82 26.77 -17.41
C GLN A 542 -42.30 27.16 -17.25
N ALA A 543 -42.61 28.15 -16.41
CA ALA A 543 -43.97 28.63 -16.21
C ALA A 543 -44.58 29.21 -17.50
N ASP A 544 -43.79 29.93 -18.30
CA ASP A 544 -44.21 30.48 -19.58
C ASP A 544 -44.53 29.37 -20.60
N LEU A 545 -43.72 28.30 -20.67
CA LEU A 545 -43.96 27.14 -21.53
C LEU A 545 -45.22 26.36 -21.14
N GLU A 546 -45.47 26.21 -19.84
CA GLU A 546 -46.69 25.60 -19.31
C GLU A 546 -47.92 26.45 -19.62
N ALA A 547 -47.81 27.78 -19.50
CA ALA A 547 -48.87 28.74 -19.81
C ALA A 547 -49.16 28.84 -21.32
N SER A 548 -48.16 28.67 -22.20
CA SER A 548 -48.32 28.69 -23.66
C SER A 548 -48.88 27.38 -24.24
N GLY A 549 -49.23 26.40 -23.40
CA GLY A 549 -49.84 25.13 -23.82
C GLY A 549 -48.91 24.24 -24.65
N THR A 550 -47.61 24.51 -24.65
CA THR A 550 -46.61 23.78 -25.45
C THR A 550 -46.09 22.60 -24.63
N SER A 551 -46.99 21.67 -24.29
CA SER A 551 -46.61 20.43 -23.61
C SER A 551 -45.83 19.54 -24.56
N VAL A 552 -44.51 19.47 -24.41
CA VAL A 552 -43.70 18.38 -24.94
C VAL A 552 -44.08 17.15 -24.12
N ALA A 553 -44.88 16.28 -24.72
CA ALA A 553 -45.21 14.98 -24.13
C ALA A 553 -43.93 14.25 -23.75
N ALA A 554 -43.77 13.97 -22.45
CA ALA A 554 -42.74 13.07 -21.95
C ALA A 554 -42.82 11.75 -22.73
N ALA A 555 -41.74 11.39 -23.42
CA ALA A 555 -41.64 10.12 -24.11
C ALA A 555 -41.88 8.97 -23.09
N PRO A 556 -42.72 7.97 -23.41
CA PRO A 556 -42.97 6.87 -22.50
C PRO A 556 -41.68 6.06 -22.31
N ALA A 557 -41.40 5.71 -21.06
CA ALA A 557 -40.29 4.83 -20.68
C ALA A 557 -40.34 3.52 -21.49
N PRO A 558 -39.21 3.00 -21.98
CA PRO A 558 -39.20 1.73 -22.68
C PRO A 558 -39.63 0.61 -21.72
N ALA A 559 -40.74 -0.04 -22.07
CA ALA A 559 -41.25 -1.19 -21.34
C ALA A 559 -40.17 -2.29 -21.31
N GLY A 560 -39.75 -2.66 -20.10
CA GLY A 560 -38.89 -3.82 -19.87
C GLY A 560 -39.53 -5.08 -20.44
N ARG A 561 -38.81 -5.74 -21.34
CA ARG A 561 -39.03 -7.16 -21.64
C ARG A 561 -38.02 -7.96 -20.83
N ALA A 562 -38.51 -8.63 -19.78
CA ALA A 562 -37.91 -9.87 -19.28
C ALA A 562 -38.22 -11.00 -20.29
N PRO A 563 -37.52 -12.15 -20.31
CA PRO A 563 -36.95 -12.88 -19.18
C PRO A 563 -35.46 -12.62 -18.90
#